data_AF-A0A972WE88-F1
#
_entry.id   AF-A0A972WE88-F1
#
_cell.length_a   1.000
_cell.length_b   1.000
_cell.length_c   1.000
_cell.angle_alpha   90.00
_cell.angle_beta   90.00
_cell.angle_gamma   90.00
#
_symmetry.space_group_name_H-M   'P 1'
#
loop_
_entity.id
_entity.type
_entity.pdbx_description
1 polymer ?
#
loop_
_entity_poly.entity_id
_entity_poly.type
_entity_poly.pdbx_seq_one_letter_code
_entity_poly.pdbx_strand_id
1 'polypeptide(L)'
;MPWWLSSITSNKVVPLRGKPSRNRGSASVSEAAAVTALYVVIVEVFIMREIPLRELPRIMRSSMVLVGGILIILGVSVASTGYMIDADIPQTLFEIVANLVSSQTTFLILLLFFLLILGAILDIFSAIVLVVPLILPIAAGYGVNDVHLGIVFLAAMQLGYLTPPVGLNLFIASYRFEKSIMQVYSATFPFLLILMASVIVITFLPQLSLFFLSD
;
A
#
# COMPACT_ATOMS: atom_id res chain seq x y z
N MET A 1 -22.72 39.29 21.63
CA MET A 1 -21.41 38.70 21.24
C MET A 1 -21.68 37.46 20.41
N PRO A 2 -21.16 37.35 19.18
CA PRO A 2 -21.55 36.27 18.25
C PRO A 2 -20.86 34.92 18.52
N TRP A 3 -21.57 33.83 18.20
CA TRP A 3 -21.25 32.43 18.51
C TRP A 3 -19.99 31.86 17.82
N TRP A 4 -19.45 32.53 16.80
CA TRP A 4 -18.24 32.12 16.06
C TRP A 4 -16.91 32.50 16.73
N LEU A 5 -16.93 33.24 17.85
CA LEU A 5 -15.71 33.56 18.61
C LEU A 5 -15.31 32.49 19.64
N SER A 6 -16.15 31.49 19.90
CA SER A 6 -15.83 30.37 20.80
C SER A 6 -15.10 29.20 20.10
N SER A 7 -15.07 29.20 18.77
CA SER A 7 -14.43 28.16 17.94
C SER A 7 -12.93 28.36 17.74
N ILE A 8 -12.36 29.51 18.12
CA ILE A 8 -10.94 29.86 17.88
C ILE A 8 -10.03 29.45 19.07
N THR A 9 -10.60 29.14 20.24
CA THR A 9 -9.83 28.75 21.45
C THR A 9 -9.86 27.26 21.77
N SER A 10 -10.54 26.44 20.98
CA SER A 10 -10.63 25.00 21.22
C SER A 10 -9.68 24.22 20.33
N ASN A 11 -8.42 24.13 20.77
CA ASN A 11 -7.49 23.08 20.40
C ASN A 11 -8.06 21.71 20.86
N LYS A 12 -9.01 21.18 20.08
CA LYS A 12 -9.56 19.84 20.27
C LYS A 12 -9.02 18.95 19.16
N VAL A 13 -7.90 18.32 19.49
CA VAL A 13 -7.59 16.93 19.13
C VAL A 13 -8.91 16.17 19.07
N VAL A 14 -9.40 15.84 17.87
CA VAL A 14 -10.62 15.04 17.71
C VAL A 14 -10.27 13.63 18.20
N PRO A 15 -10.77 13.18 19.36
CA PRO A 15 -10.62 11.81 19.75
C PRO A 15 -11.76 11.06 19.05
N LEU A 16 -11.43 10.21 18.07
CA LEU A 16 -12.39 9.26 17.52
C LEU A 16 -12.70 8.18 18.57
N ARG A 17 -13.44 8.56 19.61
CA ARG A 17 -13.98 7.67 20.63
C ARG A 17 -15.37 7.22 20.19
N GLY A 18 -15.42 5.99 19.68
CA GLY A 18 -16.49 5.02 19.88
C GLY A 18 -17.92 5.48 19.63
N LYS A 19 -18.44 5.16 18.43
CA LYS A 19 -19.84 4.74 18.32
C LYS A 19 -19.94 3.25 18.63
N PRO A 20 -20.71 2.82 19.65
CA PRO A 20 -20.96 1.41 19.89
C PRO A 20 -22.17 0.96 19.07
N SER A 21 -22.00 -0.12 18.28
CA SER A 21 -23.01 -1.13 17.93
C SER A 21 -22.84 -1.62 16.49
N ARG A 22 -22.25 -2.81 16.32
CA ARG A 22 -22.92 -4.00 15.74
C ARG A 22 -21.94 -5.17 15.82
N ASN A 23 -22.39 -6.28 16.39
CA ASN A 23 -21.65 -7.54 16.51
C ASN A 23 -20.92 -7.95 15.22
N ARG A 24 -19.59 -7.85 15.19
CA ARG A 24 -18.72 -8.71 14.40
C ARG A 24 -17.60 -9.16 15.35
N GLY A 25 -17.39 -10.47 15.44
CA GLY A 25 -16.21 -11.06 16.10
C GLY A 25 -14.94 -10.79 15.29
N SER A 26 -14.65 -9.53 15.05
CA SER A 26 -13.49 -9.05 14.29
C SER A 26 -12.38 -8.76 15.27
N ALA A 27 -11.36 -9.62 15.28
CA ALA A 27 -10.07 -9.26 15.86
C ALA A 27 -9.68 -7.87 15.33
N SER A 28 -9.40 -6.93 16.24
CA SER A 28 -8.88 -5.64 15.81
C SER A 28 -7.57 -5.85 15.04
N VAL A 29 -7.20 -4.95 14.11
CA VAL A 29 -5.97 -5.12 13.28
C VAL A 29 -4.74 -5.38 14.16
N SER A 30 -4.69 -4.78 15.35
CA SER A 30 -3.64 -5.02 16.35
C SER A 30 -3.75 -6.39 17.04
N GLU A 31 -4.95 -6.90 17.32
CA GLU A 31 -5.15 -8.26 17.86
C GLU A 31 -4.74 -9.32 16.83
N ALA A 32 -5.13 -9.17 15.57
CA ALA A 32 -4.72 -10.08 14.50
C ALA A 32 -3.18 -10.08 14.31
N ALA A 33 -2.55 -8.90 14.36
CA ALA A 33 -1.11 -8.78 14.31
C ALA A 33 -0.42 -9.44 15.52
N ALA A 34 -0.95 -9.26 16.73
CA ALA A 34 -0.41 -9.87 17.95
C ALA A 34 -0.49 -11.40 17.91
N VAL A 35 -1.63 -11.95 17.47
CA VAL A 35 -1.82 -13.40 17.30
C VAL A 35 -0.86 -13.96 16.24
N THR A 36 -0.70 -13.27 15.12
CA THR A 36 0.22 -13.69 14.05
C THR A 36 1.68 -13.66 14.54
N ALA A 37 2.09 -12.62 15.26
CA ALA A 37 3.43 -12.52 15.83
C ALA A 37 3.70 -13.64 16.84
N LEU A 38 2.74 -13.93 17.73
CA LEU A 38 2.85 -15.03 18.68
C LEU A 38 2.94 -16.38 17.96
N TYR A 39 2.11 -16.59 16.94
CA TYR A 39 2.12 -17.80 16.12
C TYR A 39 3.49 -18.01 15.44
N VAL A 40 4.03 -16.99 14.78
CA VAL A 40 5.35 -17.05 14.14
C VAL A 40 6.43 -17.36 15.16
N VAL A 41 6.43 -16.71 16.33
CA VAL A 41 7.41 -17.01 17.39
C VAL A 41 7.30 -18.47 17.85
N ILE A 42 6.09 -19.00 18.04
CA ILE A 42 5.91 -20.40 18.45
C ILE A 42 6.45 -21.35 17.38
N VAL A 43 6.07 -21.14 16.11
CA VAL A 43 6.46 -22.03 15.01
C VAL A 43 7.97 -21.97 14.75
N GLU A 44 8.52 -20.78 14.57
CA GLU A 44 9.94 -20.59 14.19
C GLU A 44 10.90 -21.02 15.29
N VAL A 45 10.56 -20.72 16.55
CA VAL A 45 11.46 -20.94 17.69
C VAL A 45 11.30 -22.33 18.29
N PHE A 46 10.08 -22.83 18.44
CA PHE A 46 9.82 -24.09 19.15
C PHE A 46 9.63 -25.29 18.21
N ILE A 47 8.98 -25.10 17.06
CA ILE A 47 8.65 -26.21 16.15
C ILE A 47 9.78 -26.41 15.13
N MET A 48 10.06 -25.40 14.31
CA MET A 48 11.08 -25.45 13.25
C MET A 48 12.50 -25.31 13.82
N ARG A 49 12.64 -24.65 14.98
CA ARG A 49 13.93 -24.40 15.66
C ARG A 49 14.96 -23.71 14.76
N GLU A 50 14.49 -22.88 13.83
CA GLU A 50 15.35 -22.12 12.91
C GLU A 50 16.03 -20.94 13.62
N ILE A 51 15.38 -20.41 14.68
CA ILE A 51 15.84 -19.22 15.40
C ILE A 51 16.07 -19.53 16.88
N PRO A 52 17.29 -19.35 17.42
CA PRO A 52 17.53 -19.51 18.85
C PRO A 52 16.91 -18.33 19.64
N LEU A 53 16.33 -18.60 20.83
CA LEU A 53 15.72 -17.55 21.69
C LEU A 53 16.63 -16.34 21.94
N ARG A 54 17.95 -16.55 21.93
CA ARG A 54 18.96 -15.50 22.17
C ARG A 54 19.07 -14.50 21.02
N GLU A 55 18.66 -14.87 19.81
CA GLU A 55 18.67 -14.00 18.63
C GLU A 55 17.38 -13.21 18.46
N LEU A 56 16.30 -13.57 19.16
CA LEU A 56 15.02 -12.85 19.10
C LEU A 56 15.17 -11.34 19.34
N PRO A 57 15.89 -10.85 20.37
CA PRO A 57 16.04 -9.41 20.58
C PRO A 57 16.76 -8.70 19.42
N ARG A 58 17.71 -9.38 18.76
CA ARG A 58 18.42 -8.83 17.60
C ARG A 58 17.49 -8.70 16.40
N ILE A 59 16.69 -9.72 16.11
CA ILE A 59 15.72 -9.72 15.01
C ILE A 59 14.67 -8.62 15.26
N MET A 60 14.12 -8.57 16.48
CA MET A 60 13.17 -7.53 16.88
C MET A 60 13.74 -6.12 16.67
N ARG A 61 15.00 -5.87 17.05
CA ARG A 61 15.65 -4.58 16.82
C ARG A 61 15.77 -4.25 15.34
N SER A 62 16.22 -5.19 14.51
CA SER A 62 16.33 -5.00 13.06
C SER A 62 14.98 -4.69 12.42
N SER A 63 13.93 -5.42 12.79
CA SER A 63 12.57 -5.16 12.32
C SER A 63 12.06 -3.79 12.79
N MET A 64 12.34 -3.38 14.04
CA MET A 64 11.95 -2.07 14.54
C MET A 64 12.63 -0.91 13.82
N VAL A 65 13.85 -1.06 13.32
CA VAL A 65 14.51 -0.02 12.50
C VAL A 65 13.75 0.22 11.20
N LEU A 66 13.31 -0.85 10.52
CA LEU A 66 12.48 -0.74 9.31
C LEU A 66 11.14 -0.06 9.61
N VAL A 67 10.46 -0.48 10.68
CA VAL A 67 9.19 0.13 11.12
C VAL A 67 9.39 1.60 11.50
N GLY A 68 10.48 1.95 12.17
CA GLY A 68 10.82 3.33 12.51
C GLY A 68 10.99 4.22 11.28
N GLY A 69 11.66 3.71 10.24
CA GLY A 69 11.76 4.40 8.96
C GLY A 69 10.38 4.64 8.33
N ILE A 70 9.52 3.62 8.31
CA ILE A 70 8.14 3.72 7.80
C ILE A 70 7.34 4.78 8.56
N LEU A 71 7.43 4.83 9.90
CA LEU A 71 6.72 5.82 10.71
C LEU A 71 7.18 7.25 10.43
N ILE A 72 8.48 7.48 10.19
CA ILE A 72 9.00 8.81 9.82
C ILE A 72 8.43 9.23 8.46
N ILE A 73 8.48 8.35 7.45
CA ILE A 73 7.96 8.66 6.12
C ILE A 73 6.45 8.90 6.21
N LEU A 74 5.70 8.09 6.97
CA LEU A 74 4.26 8.29 7.20
C LEU A 74 3.98 9.66 7.85
N GLY A 75 4.77 10.06 8.85
CA GLY A 75 4.62 11.37 9.49
C GLY A 75 4.81 12.53 8.52
N VAL A 76 5.87 12.49 7.70
CA VAL A 76 6.14 13.50 6.66
C VAL A 76 5.08 13.46 5.57
N SER A 77 4.62 12.27 5.21
CA SER A 77 3.62 12.03 4.17
C SER A 77 2.24 12.59 4.53
N VAL A 78 1.79 12.38 5.77
CA VAL A 78 0.55 12.99 6.28
C VAL A 78 0.68 14.51 6.36
N ALA A 79 1.83 15.01 6.82
CA ALA A 79 2.09 16.46 6.83
C ALA A 79 2.10 17.06 5.41
N SER A 80 2.71 16.36 4.44
CA SER A 80 2.72 16.74 3.03
C SER A 80 1.32 16.73 2.44
N THR A 81 0.48 15.76 2.80
CA THR A 81 -0.92 15.70 2.36
C THR A 81 -1.69 16.93 2.85
N GLY A 82 -1.52 17.29 4.13
CA GLY A 82 -2.11 18.50 4.70
C GLY A 82 -1.66 19.77 3.96
N TYR A 83 -0.35 19.91 3.75
CA TYR A 83 0.21 21.03 3.00
C TYR A 83 -0.28 21.10 1.54
N MET A 84 -0.41 19.96 0.87
CA MET A 84 -0.93 19.90 -0.51
C MET A 84 -2.38 20.36 -0.59
N ILE A 85 -3.21 19.95 0.37
CA ILE A 85 -4.61 20.40 0.47
C ILE A 85 -4.65 21.90 0.70
N ASP A 86 -3.84 22.43 1.62
CA ASP A 86 -3.79 23.86 1.91
C ASP A 86 -3.29 24.71 0.72
N ALA A 87 -2.47 24.13 -0.16
CA ALA A 87 -1.90 24.80 -1.33
C ALA A 87 -2.72 24.59 -2.62
N ASP A 88 -3.90 23.98 -2.57
CA ASP A 88 -4.75 23.62 -3.72
C ASP A 88 -3.99 22.88 -4.85
N ILE A 89 -2.89 22.19 -4.49
CA ILE A 89 -2.09 21.38 -5.42
C ILE A 89 -2.93 20.27 -6.04
N PRO A 90 -3.81 19.55 -5.30
CA PRO A 90 -4.70 18.57 -5.89
C PRO A 90 -5.58 19.10 -7.01
N GLN A 91 -6.15 20.31 -6.88
CA GLN A 91 -6.96 20.92 -7.93
C GLN A 91 -6.11 21.27 -9.16
N THR A 92 -4.93 21.86 -8.95
CA THR A 92 -4.03 22.23 -10.05
C THR A 92 -3.55 20.99 -10.83
N LEU A 93 -3.15 19.93 -10.12
CA LEU A 93 -2.78 18.65 -10.73
C LEU A 93 -3.97 17.99 -11.42
N PHE A 94 -5.16 18.05 -10.82
CA PHE A 94 -6.38 17.54 -11.44
C PHE A 94 -6.67 18.26 -12.75
N GLU A 95 -6.55 19.58 -12.82
CA GLU A 95 -6.73 20.35 -14.07
C GLU A 95 -5.70 19.99 -15.14
N ILE A 96 -4.42 19.83 -14.77
CA ILE A 96 -3.37 19.39 -15.69
C ILE A 96 -3.69 17.98 -16.23
N VAL A 97 -4.07 17.06 -15.35
CA VAL A 97 -4.39 15.68 -15.74
C VAL A 97 -5.70 15.63 -16.52
N ALA A 98 -6.71 16.43 -16.18
CA ALA A 98 -8.00 16.51 -16.88
C ALA A 98 -7.85 17.01 -18.32
N ASN A 99 -6.83 17.82 -18.62
CA ASN A 99 -6.48 18.19 -19.99
C ASN A 99 -5.93 17.01 -20.82
N LEU A 100 -5.32 16.01 -20.17
CA LEU A 100 -4.80 14.80 -20.82
C LEU A 100 -5.75 13.60 -20.70
N VAL A 101 -6.65 13.60 -19.72
CA VAL A 101 -7.40 12.43 -19.27
C VAL A 101 -8.89 12.78 -19.16
N SER A 102 -9.64 12.36 -20.17
CA SER A 102 -11.07 12.64 -20.30
C SER A 102 -11.99 11.61 -19.64
N SER A 103 -11.46 10.46 -19.18
CA SER A 103 -12.26 9.40 -18.55
C SER A 103 -11.55 8.71 -17.39
N GLN A 104 -12.33 8.21 -16.42
CA GLN A 104 -11.86 7.42 -15.28
C GLN A 104 -11.02 6.21 -15.70
N THR A 105 -11.39 5.57 -16.82
CA THR A 105 -10.68 4.41 -17.36
C THR A 105 -9.29 4.79 -17.87
N THR A 106 -9.18 5.94 -18.55
CA THR A 106 -7.88 6.45 -19.03
C THR A 106 -6.97 6.81 -17.86
N PHE A 107 -7.52 7.38 -16.77
CA PHE A 107 -6.77 7.62 -15.53
C PHE A 107 -6.19 6.33 -14.95
N LEU A 108 -7.01 5.27 -14.81
CA LEU A 108 -6.58 3.99 -14.27
C LEU A 108 -5.50 3.31 -15.12
N ILE A 109 -5.58 3.42 -16.45
CA ILE A 109 -4.55 2.89 -17.35
C ILE A 109 -3.23 3.66 -17.18
N LEU A 110 -3.29 4.99 -17.16
CA LEU A 110 -2.09 5.82 -16.97
C LEU A 110 -1.45 5.57 -15.60
N LEU A 111 -2.29 5.43 -14.57
CA LEU A 111 -1.86 5.06 -13.22
C LEU A 111 -1.20 3.68 -13.22
N LEU A 112 -1.79 2.68 -13.88
CA LEU A 112 -1.23 1.33 -13.97
C LEU A 112 0.18 1.34 -14.59
N PHE A 113 0.36 2.09 -15.69
CA PHE A 113 1.68 2.25 -16.31
C PHE A 113 2.67 2.97 -15.40
N PHE A 114 2.24 4.06 -14.77
CA PHE A 114 3.05 4.81 -13.81
C PHE A 114 3.51 3.91 -12.66
N LEU A 115 2.60 3.13 -12.07
CA LEU A 115 2.89 2.22 -10.97
C LEU A 115 3.76 1.03 -11.36
N LEU A 116 3.63 0.53 -12.58
CA LEU A 116 4.53 -0.52 -13.11
C LEU A 116 5.98 -0.04 -13.18
N ILE A 117 6.18 1.18 -13.68
CA ILE A 117 7.51 1.80 -13.76
C ILE A 117 8.04 2.07 -12.35
N LEU A 118 7.19 2.62 -11.49
CA LEU A 118 7.58 3.01 -10.14
C LEU A 118 7.89 1.79 -9.26
N GLY A 119 7.07 0.74 -9.34
CA GLY A 119 7.28 -0.53 -8.63
C GLY A 119 8.46 -1.33 -9.16
N ALA A 120 8.92 -1.05 -10.38
CA ALA A 120 10.17 -1.61 -10.88
C ALA A 120 11.41 -0.92 -10.30
N ILE A 121 11.32 0.30 -9.75
CA ILE A 121 12.47 1.09 -9.26
C ILE A 121 12.49 1.19 -7.73
N LEU A 122 11.32 1.34 -7.11
CA LEU A 122 11.17 1.57 -5.68
C LEU A 122 10.68 0.34 -4.94
N ASP A 123 11.10 0.22 -3.67
CA ASP A 123 10.56 -0.78 -2.76
C ASP A 123 9.08 -0.52 -2.44
N ILE A 124 8.29 -1.59 -2.34
CA ILE A 124 6.83 -1.54 -2.20
C ILE A 124 6.42 -0.71 -0.97
N PHE A 125 7.10 -0.90 0.17
CA PHE A 125 6.76 -0.17 1.40
C PHE A 125 7.04 1.32 1.26
N SER A 126 8.20 1.68 0.71
CA SER A 126 8.58 3.08 0.49
C SER A 126 7.63 3.77 -0.48
N ALA A 127 7.25 3.09 -1.56
CA ALA A 127 6.36 3.61 -2.58
C ALA A 127 4.92 3.81 -2.06
N ILE A 128 4.35 2.85 -1.33
CA ILE A 128 3.00 3.00 -0.76
C ILE A 128 2.92 4.24 0.11
N VAL A 129 3.88 4.42 1.03
CA VAL A 129 3.82 5.50 2.02
C VAL A 129 3.96 6.88 1.37
N LEU A 130 4.76 7.00 0.31
CA LEU A 130 5.00 8.27 -0.38
C LEU A 130 3.94 8.59 -1.44
N VAL A 131 3.52 7.59 -2.21
CA VAL A 131 2.77 7.81 -3.46
C VAL A 131 1.26 7.74 -3.25
N VAL A 132 0.77 6.90 -2.33
CA VAL A 132 -0.67 6.81 -2.01
C VAL A 132 -1.29 8.17 -1.63
N PRO A 133 -0.70 8.97 -0.73
CA PRO A 133 -1.28 10.27 -0.35
C PRO A 133 -1.26 11.29 -1.49
N LEU A 134 -0.35 11.13 -2.46
CA LEU A 134 -0.31 11.95 -3.66
C LEU A 134 -1.44 11.60 -4.63
N ILE A 135 -1.71 10.29 -4.81
CA ILE A 135 -2.70 9.80 -5.78
C ILE A 135 -4.13 9.90 -5.23
N LEU A 136 -4.35 9.62 -3.95
CA LEU A 136 -5.67 9.63 -3.32
C LEU A 136 -6.51 10.87 -3.66
N PRO A 137 -6.01 12.11 -3.51
CA PRO A 137 -6.83 13.29 -3.79
C PRO A 137 -7.12 13.46 -5.29
N ILE A 138 -6.23 12.98 -6.17
CA ILE A 138 -6.47 12.99 -7.63
C ILE A 138 -7.53 11.95 -8.00
N ALA A 139 -7.42 10.74 -7.44
CA ALA A 139 -8.35 9.64 -7.67
C ALA A 139 -9.76 9.97 -7.15
N ALA A 140 -9.86 10.68 -6.02
CA ALA A 140 -11.11 11.22 -5.50
C ALA A 140 -11.76 12.20 -6.49
N GLY A 141 -10.96 13.03 -7.18
CA GLY A 141 -11.45 13.92 -8.25
C GLY A 141 -12.06 13.20 -9.46
N TYR A 142 -11.62 11.97 -9.76
CA TYR A 142 -12.18 11.12 -10.81
C TYR A 142 -13.30 10.18 -10.32
N GLY A 143 -13.68 10.26 -9.04
CA GLY A 143 -14.72 9.40 -8.45
C GLY A 143 -14.31 7.93 -8.27
N VAL A 144 -13.00 7.64 -8.20
CA VAL A 144 -12.50 6.28 -7.95
C VAL A 144 -12.66 5.95 -6.47
N ASN A 145 -13.13 4.74 -6.16
CA ASN A 145 -13.22 4.26 -4.79
C ASN A 145 -11.83 3.97 -4.19
N ASP A 146 -11.56 4.48 -2.98
CA ASP A 146 -10.27 4.34 -2.29
C ASP A 146 -9.81 2.89 -2.13
N VAL A 147 -10.74 1.96 -1.88
CA VAL A 147 -10.42 0.53 -1.72
C VAL A 147 -9.99 -0.08 -3.04
N HIS A 148 -10.74 0.22 -4.12
CA HIS A 148 -10.38 -0.26 -5.45
C HIS A 148 -9.04 0.32 -5.91
N LEU A 149 -8.81 1.62 -5.65
CA LEU A 149 -7.52 2.26 -5.91
C LEU A 149 -6.39 1.56 -5.15
N GLY A 150 -6.57 1.27 -3.87
CA GLY A 150 -5.58 0.56 -3.06
C GLY A 150 -5.27 -0.84 -3.61
N ILE A 151 -6.28 -1.59 -4.03
CA ILE A 151 -6.09 -2.93 -4.62
C ILE A 151 -5.33 -2.85 -5.94
N VAL A 152 -5.75 -1.96 -6.85
CA VAL A 152 -5.05 -1.75 -8.14
C VAL A 152 -3.62 -1.29 -7.89
N PHE A 153 -3.42 -0.39 -6.91
CA PHE A 153 -2.10 0.11 -6.55
C PHE A 153 -1.17 -1.02 -6.10
N LEU A 154 -1.61 -1.82 -5.12
CA LEU A 154 -0.83 -2.94 -4.59
C LEU A 154 -0.56 -4.01 -5.64
N ALA A 155 -1.57 -4.34 -6.45
CA ALA A 155 -1.45 -5.35 -7.49
C ALA A 155 -0.46 -4.92 -8.60
N ALA A 156 -0.53 -3.66 -9.04
CA ALA A 156 0.38 -3.09 -10.04
C ALA A 156 1.82 -2.99 -9.51
N MET A 157 1.99 -2.54 -8.26
CA MET A 157 3.30 -2.46 -7.60
C MET A 157 3.95 -3.83 -7.45
N GLN A 158 3.19 -4.85 -7.02
CA GLN A 158 3.69 -6.22 -6.92
C GLN A 158 4.13 -6.78 -8.28
N LEU A 159 3.36 -6.49 -9.33
CA LEU A 159 3.70 -6.88 -10.69
C LEU A 159 4.99 -6.17 -11.16
N GLY A 160 5.15 -4.88 -10.89
CA GLY A 160 6.37 -4.11 -11.19
C GLY A 160 7.60 -4.69 -10.49
N TYR A 161 7.47 -5.08 -9.22
CA TYR A 161 8.55 -5.66 -8.41
C TYR A 161 9.00 -7.06 -8.89
N LEU A 162 8.13 -7.78 -9.61
CA LEU A 162 8.43 -9.06 -10.25
C LEU A 162 9.00 -8.90 -11.67
N THR A 163 8.67 -7.81 -12.37
CA THR A 163 9.11 -7.59 -13.75
C THR A 163 10.62 -7.29 -13.77
N PRO A 164 11.38 -7.70 -14.81
CA PRO A 164 12.83 -7.48 -14.86
C PRO A 164 13.22 -6.08 -15.39
N PRO A 165 13.04 -5.02 -14.56
CA PRO A 165 14.00 -3.90 -14.54
C PRO A 165 14.89 -3.90 -13.29
N VAL A 166 14.35 -4.23 -12.12
CA VAL A 166 15.10 -4.47 -10.87
C VAL A 166 14.75 -5.83 -10.25
N GLY A 167 13.51 -6.32 -10.46
CA GLY A 167 13.14 -7.73 -10.29
C GLY A 167 13.54 -8.38 -8.97
N LEU A 168 13.54 -7.66 -7.85
CA LEU A 168 14.14 -8.09 -6.57
C LEU A 168 13.66 -9.47 -6.12
N ASN A 169 12.37 -9.80 -6.32
CA ASN A 169 11.84 -11.12 -6.04
C ASN A 169 12.51 -12.24 -6.86
N LEU A 170 12.77 -11.99 -8.14
CA LEU A 170 13.49 -12.92 -9.02
C LEU A 170 14.97 -13.03 -8.65
N PHE A 171 15.59 -11.92 -8.20
CA PHE A 171 16.97 -11.91 -7.70
C PHE A 171 17.12 -12.72 -6.40
N ILE A 172 16.22 -12.53 -5.43
CA ILE A 172 16.24 -13.28 -4.17
C ILE A 172 15.98 -14.77 -4.43
N ALA A 173 15.06 -15.10 -5.35
CA ALA A 173 14.83 -16.48 -5.76
C ALA A 173 16.06 -17.09 -6.45
N SER A 174 16.68 -16.36 -7.37
CA SER A 174 17.93 -16.78 -8.03
C SER A 174 19.05 -17.06 -7.03
N TYR A 175 19.21 -16.20 -6.00
CA TYR A 175 20.15 -16.42 -4.91
C TYR A 175 19.81 -17.66 -4.07
N ARG A 176 18.54 -17.87 -3.72
CA ARG A 176 18.10 -19.00 -2.89
C ARG A 176 18.24 -20.36 -3.58
N PHE A 177 18.05 -20.38 -4.91
CA PHE A 177 18.11 -21.60 -5.74
C PHE A 177 19.46 -21.78 -6.46
N GLU A 178 20.41 -20.85 -6.30
CA GLU A 178 21.72 -20.83 -6.96
C GLU A 178 21.65 -21.00 -8.49
N LYS A 179 20.57 -20.51 -9.12
CA LYS A 179 20.35 -20.58 -10.57
C LYS A 179 20.44 -19.20 -11.18
N SER A 180 20.83 -19.13 -12.46
CA SER A 180 20.93 -17.84 -13.15
C SER A 180 19.56 -17.13 -13.19
N ILE A 181 19.58 -15.80 -13.02
CA ILE A 181 18.37 -14.96 -13.03
C ILE A 181 17.54 -15.23 -14.29
N MET A 182 18.20 -15.49 -15.41
CA MET A 182 17.52 -15.73 -16.68
C MET A 182 16.79 -17.08 -16.74
N GLN A 183 17.32 -18.11 -16.06
CA GLN A 183 16.62 -19.39 -15.90
C GLN A 183 15.38 -19.22 -15.01
N VAL A 184 15.52 -18.50 -13.90
CA VAL A 184 14.39 -18.21 -13.00
C VAL A 184 13.32 -17.40 -13.73
N TYR A 185 13.72 -16.33 -14.42
CA TYR A 185 12.83 -15.48 -15.20
C TYR A 185 12.02 -16.28 -16.22
N SER A 186 12.68 -17.10 -17.04
CA SER A 186 12.01 -17.95 -18.03
C SER A 186 10.99 -18.91 -17.40
N ALA A 187 11.31 -19.47 -16.23
CA ALA A 187 10.41 -20.33 -15.48
C ALA A 187 9.19 -19.59 -14.89
N THR A 188 9.36 -18.34 -14.43
CA THR A 188 8.28 -17.51 -13.89
C THR A 188 7.50 -16.72 -14.94
N PHE A 189 8.00 -16.57 -16.16
CA PHE A 189 7.33 -15.85 -17.25
C PHE A 189 5.85 -16.23 -17.47
N PRO A 190 5.45 -17.52 -17.51
CA PRO A 190 4.03 -17.88 -17.63
C PRO A 190 3.18 -17.37 -16.46
N PHE A 191 3.72 -17.38 -15.24
CA PHE A 191 3.02 -16.84 -14.07
C PHE A 191 2.94 -15.31 -14.12
N LEU A 192 3.98 -14.63 -14.63
CA LEU A 192 3.98 -13.19 -14.81
C LEU A 192 2.87 -12.76 -15.78
N LEU A 193 2.65 -13.50 -16.87
CA LEU A 193 1.53 -13.23 -17.80
C LEU A 193 0.16 -13.40 -17.14
N ILE A 194 -0.03 -14.43 -16.30
CA ILE A 194 -1.27 -14.63 -15.55
C ILE A 194 -1.50 -13.49 -14.57
N LEU A 195 -0.45 -13.04 -13.86
CA LEU A 195 -0.53 -11.90 -12.95
C LEU A 195 -0.85 -10.61 -13.70
N MET A 196 -0.21 -10.37 -14.84
CA MET A 196 -0.50 -9.21 -15.69
C MET A 196 -1.95 -9.20 -16.17
N ALA A 197 -2.46 -10.34 -16.63
CA ALA A 197 -3.87 -10.49 -16.98
C ALA A 197 -4.78 -10.23 -15.78
N SER A 198 -4.42 -10.73 -14.60
CA SER A 198 -5.18 -10.51 -13.36
C SER A 198 -5.23 -9.04 -12.97
N VAL A 199 -4.13 -8.30 -13.07
CA VAL A 199 -4.10 -6.86 -12.77
C VAL A 199 -4.97 -6.08 -13.76
N ILE A 200 -4.92 -6.40 -15.04
CA ILE A 200 -5.79 -5.80 -16.06
C ILE A 200 -7.26 -6.09 -15.71
N VAL A 201 -7.61 -7.35 -15.45
CA VAL A 201 -8.97 -7.76 -15.06
C VAL A 201 -9.45 -6.99 -13.83
N ILE A 202 -8.64 -6.89 -12.79
CA ILE A 202 -8.97 -6.15 -11.57
C ILE A 202 -9.15 -4.66 -11.87
N THR A 203 -8.32 -4.06 -12.73
CA THR A 203 -8.41 -2.63 -13.09
C THR A 203 -9.69 -2.28 -13.85
N PHE A 204 -10.16 -3.17 -14.73
CA PHE A 204 -11.35 -2.91 -15.57
C PHE A 204 -12.66 -3.47 -14.99
N LEU A 205 -12.61 -4.39 -14.03
CA LEU A 205 -13.77 -4.93 -13.34
C LEU A 205 -13.76 -4.50 -11.86
N PRO A 206 -14.11 -3.24 -11.54
CA PRO A 206 -14.23 -2.78 -10.15
C PRO A 206 -15.30 -3.56 -9.38
N GLN A 207 -16.22 -4.21 -10.09
CA GLN A 207 -17.19 -5.15 -9.53
C GLN A 207 -16.53 -6.29 -8.77
N LEU A 208 -15.37 -6.82 -9.18
CA LEU A 208 -14.68 -7.88 -8.43
C LEU A 208 -14.10 -7.38 -7.11
N SER A 209 -13.68 -6.10 -7.06
CA SER A 209 -13.17 -5.46 -5.83
C SER A 209 -14.29 -5.02 -4.89
N LEU A 210 -15.45 -4.63 -5.44
CA LEU A 210 -16.58 -4.08 -4.70
C LEU A 210 -17.66 -5.11 -4.37
N PHE A 211 -17.63 -6.32 -4.97
CA PHE A 211 -18.64 -7.36 -4.72
C PHE A 211 -18.73 -7.78 -3.26
N PHE A 212 -17.62 -7.72 -2.51
CA PHE A 212 -17.58 -8.04 -1.08
C PHE A 212 -17.85 -6.85 -0.15
N LEU A 213 -18.00 -5.64 -0.70
CA LEU A 213 -18.12 -4.36 0.03
C LEU A 213 -19.49 -3.72 -0.12
N SER A 214 -20.45 -4.40 -0.76
CA SER A 214 -21.86 -4.05 -0.71
C SER A 214 -22.42 -4.31 0.70
N ASP A 215 -22.16 -3.37 1.62
CA ASP A 215 -23.04 -2.90 2.70
C ASP A 215 -22.34 -1.78 3.53
#